data_AF-A0A1Q3LKK3-F1
#
_entry.id   AF-A0A1Q3LKK3-F1
#
_cell.length_a   1.000
_cell.length_b   1.000
_cell.length_c   1.000
_cell.angle_alpha   90.00
_cell.angle_beta   90.00
_cell.angle_gamma   90.00
#
_symmetry.space_group_name_H-M   'P 1'
#
loop_
_entity.id
_entity.type
_entity.pdbx_description
1 polymer ?
#
loop_
_entity_poly.entity_id
_entity_poly.type
_entity_poly.pdbx_seq_one_letter_code
_entity_poly.pdbx_strand_id
1 'polypeptide(L)'
;MSVNRDVTVLQEARVSFCGNTAVLLDAEGPLTLATQERIWRLSDTARQWEGVVDTQPGMNSLLVVVDPKTADLEALAARLGETWPAVPSGRIEGRLLEVGVVYGGEGGQDLPEVAAFHKCTPADVAKLHAAPEYTIFAPGVTAGFGYLFGMDPRLFTPRRQVPVMRALGGGVSIAGIQSNLGKPYVEGSAKAAPTGWYMIGRAPDVPSPFDFDKTPPNLVSLGDRIRFRVDRVEA
;
A
#
# COMPACT_ATOMS: atom_id res chain seq x y z
N MET A 1 23.44 -12.20 -0.81
CA MET A 1 23.39 -10.97 0.01
C MET A 1 22.10 -11.02 0.80
N SER A 2 22.19 -10.90 2.12
CA SER A 2 21.07 -11.05 3.05
C SER A 2 20.02 -9.98 2.77
N VAL A 3 18.82 -10.36 2.37
CA VAL A 3 17.65 -9.47 2.36
C VAL A 3 17.48 -9.00 3.81
N ASN A 4 17.47 -7.69 4.03
CA ASN A 4 17.42 -7.06 5.34
C ASN A 4 16.24 -7.68 6.14
N ARG A 5 16.56 -8.47 7.17
CA ARG A 5 15.60 -9.26 7.96
C ARG A 5 14.97 -8.49 9.13
N ASP A 6 15.35 -7.23 9.31
CA ASP A 6 14.93 -6.45 10.48
C ASP A 6 13.60 -5.72 10.23
N VAL A 7 12.57 -6.47 9.81
CA VAL A 7 11.20 -6.04 10.10
C VAL A 7 10.97 -6.41 11.55
N THR A 8 10.94 -5.42 12.45
CA THR A 8 10.63 -5.66 13.86
C THR A 8 9.20 -6.19 13.96
N VAL A 9 9.09 -7.48 14.22
CA VAL A 9 7.81 -8.13 14.52
C VAL A 9 7.54 -7.93 16.00
N LEU A 10 6.47 -7.20 16.32
CA LEU A 10 6.03 -7.04 17.69
C LEU A 10 5.48 -8.37 18.24
N GLN A 11 5.85 -8.71 19.47
CA GLN A 11 5.31 -9.89 20.17
C GLN A 11 3.90 -9.63 20.71
N GLU A 12 3.59 -8.37 21.02
CA GLU A 12 2.30 -7.92 21.53
C GLU A 12 1.91 -6.61 20.84
N ALA A 13 0.61 -6.39 20.70
CA ALA A 13 0.10 -5.13 20.16
C ALA A 13 0.56 -3.97 21.05
N ARG A 14 0.86 -2.83 20.42
CA ARG A 14 1.29 -1.63 21.15
C ARG A 14 0.38 -0.47 20.79
N VAL A 15 -0.12 0.21 21.81
CA VAL A 15 -0.81 1.49 21.67
C VAL A 15 0.15 2.61 22.07
N SER A 16 0.23 3.68 21.28
CA SER A 16 1.15 4.79 21.49
C SER A 16 0.46 6.12 21.15
N PHE A 17 0.79 7.16 21.89
CA PHE A 17 0.31 8.51 21.60
C PHE A 17 1.13 9.14 20.47
N CYS A 18 0.44 9.75 19.50
CA CYS A 18 1.05 10.50 18.41
C CYS A 18 0.71 11.98 18.59
N GLY A 19 1.45 12.64 19.48
CA GLY A 19 1.12 14.00 19.92
C GLY A 19 -0.11 14.01 20.84
N ASN A 20 -0.89 15.10 20.78
CA ASN A 20 -2.07 15.32 21.61
C ASN A 20 -3.40 15.24 20.83
N THR A 21 -3.38 14.71 19.61
CA THR A 21 -4.58 14.59 18.75
C THR A 21 -4.73 13.21 18.11
N ALA A 22 -3.86 12.24 18.41
CA ALA A 22 -3.95 10.93 17.81
C ALA A 22 -3.36 9.81 18.67
N VAL A 23 -3.89 8.61 18.44
CA VAL A 23 -3.42 7.36 19.03
C VAL A 23 -3.10 6.38 17.90
N LEU A 24 -1.93 5.75 17.96
CA LEU A 24 -1.50 4.70 17.04
C LEU A 24 -1.58 3.34 17.71
N LEU A 25 -2.22 2.39 17.05
CA LEU A 25 -2.14 0.97 17.36
C LEU A 25 -1.23 0.29 16.34
N ASP A 26 -0.15 -0.32 16.82
CA ASP A 26 0.68 -1.25 16.05
C ASP A 26 0.28 -2.69 16.41
N ALA A 27 -0.10 -3.48 15.40
CA ALA A 27 -0.46 -4.88 15.59
C ALA A 27 0.75 -5.77 15.84
N GLU A 28 0.53 -6.84 16.60
CA GLU A 28 1.48 -7.94 16.77
C GLU A 28 1.66 -8.76 15.49
N GLY A 29 2.79 -9.47 15.43
CA GLY A 29 3.02 -10.49 14.43
C GLY A 29 3.45 -9.97 13.06
N PRO A 30 3.67 -10.89 12.10
CA PRO A 30 4.15 -10.54 10.77
C PRO A 30 3.09 -9.80 9.95
N LEU A 31 3.54 -9.14 8.88
CA LEU A 31 2.65 -8.55 7.89
C LEU A 31 1.85 -9.65 7.18
N THR A 32 0.55 -9.74 7.48
CA THR A 32 -0.35 -10.71 6.85
C THR A 32 -1.67 -10.05 6.48
N LEU A 33 -2.34 -10.60 5.48
CA LEU A 33 -3.68 -10.13 5.12
C LEU A 33 -4.68 -10.33 6.27
N ALA A 34 -4.59 -11.41 7.03
CA ALA A 34 -5.48 -11.67 8.16
C ALA A 34 -5.36 -10.60 9.26
N THR A 35 -4.14 -10.17 9.58
CA THR A 35 -3.93 -9.05 10.53
C THR A 35 -4.46 -7.75 9.96
N GLN A 36 -4.23 -7.49 8.68
CA GLN A 36 -4.68 -6.26 8.04
C GLN A 36 -6.20 -6.17 7.93
N GLU A 37 -6.89 -7.28 7.71
CA GLU A 37 -8.36 -7.33 7.75
C GLU A 37 -8.92 -6.93 9.11
N ARG A 38 -8.24 -7.32 10.20
CA ARG A 38 -8.59 -6.84 11.55
C ARG A 38 -8.38 -5.32 11.65
N ILE A 39 -7.27 -4.80 11.14
CA ILE A 39 -7.00 -3.35 11.13
C ILE A 39 -8.08 -2.57 10.38
N TRP A 40 -8.51 -3.04 9.21
CA TRP A 40 -9.59 -2.40 8.45
C TRP A 40 -10.93 -2.41 9.21
N ARG A 41 -11.31 -3.56 9.81
CA ARG A 41 -12.52 -3.66 10.64
C ARG A 41 -12.47 -2.75 11.86
N LEU A 42 -11.30 -2.67 12.50
CA LEU A 42 -11.09 -1.77 13.62
C LEU A 42 -11.20 -0.31 13.17
N SER A 43 -10.66 0.04 12.00
CA SER A 43 -10.81 1.36 11.39
C SER A 43 -12.29 1.71 11.22
N ASP A 44 -13.08 0.85 10.59
CA ASP A 44 -14.52 1.09 10.39
C ASP A 44 -15.28 1.25 11.71
N THR A 45 -14.93 0.43 12.71
CA THR A 45 -15.52 0.49 14.05
C THR A 45 -15.15 1.79 14.76
N ALA A 46 -13.86 2.16 14.74
CA ALA A 46 -13.34 3.33 15.42
C ALA A 46 -13.84 4.65 14.79
N ARG A 47 -14.10 4.69 13.48
CA ARG A 47 -14.74 5.84 12.81
C ARG A 47 -16.09 6.22 13.42
N GLN A 48 -16.79 5.29 14.07
CA GLN A 48 -18.08 5.53 14.70
C GLN A 48 -17.98 5.97 16.17
N TRP A 49 -16.77 6.05 16.72
CA TRP A 49 -16.59 6.45 18.11
C TRP A 49 -16.68 7.96 18.27
N GLU A 50 -17.27 8.39 19.38
CA GLU A 50 -17.36 9.80 19.73
C GLU A 50 -15.97 10.45 19.81
N GLY A 51 -15.85 11.66 19.25
CA GLY A 51 -14.61 12.42 19.22
C GLY A 51 -13.58 11.98 18.17
N VAL A 52 -13.80 10.85 17.48
CA VAL A 52 -12.95 10.43 16.34
C VAL A 52 -13.27 11.29 15.12
N VAL A 53 -12.25 11.96 14.62
CA VAL A 53 -12.31 12.79 13.40
C VAL A 53 -11.97 11.95 12.18
N ASP A 54 -10.98 11.07 12.29
CA ASP A 54 -10.56 10.21 11.19
C ASP A 54 -9.81 8.97 11.69
N THR A 55 -9.71 7.97 10.82
CA THR A 55 -8.90 6.79 11.04
C THR A 55 -8.08 6.48 9.80
N GLN A 56 -6.81 6.20 9.99
CA GLN A 56 -5.82 6.04 8.94
C GLN A 56 -5.16 4.66 9.10
N PRO A 57 -5.68 3.61 8.44
CA PRO A 57 -5.07 2.29 8.47
C PRO A 57 -3.73 2.31 7.70
N GLY A 58 -2.66 1.92 8.36
CA GLY A 58 -1.32 1.75 7.80
C GLY A 58 -1.01 0.29 7.49
N MET A 59 0.29 -0.07 7.46
CA MET A 59 0.73 -1.46 7.30
C MET A 59 0.79 -2.13 8.68
N ASN A 60 -0.14 -3.03 9.00
CA ASN A 60 -0.28 -3.63 10.34
C ASN A 60 -0.47 -2.58 11.46
N SER A 61 -1.02 -1.41 11.14
CA SER A 61 -1.23 -0.36 12.14
C SER A 61 -2.48 0.47 11.85
N LEU A 62 -3.00 1.13 12.87
CA LEU A 62 -4.13 2.05 12.77
C LEU A 62 -3.84 3.32 13.55
N LEU A 63 -3.80 4.46 12.86
CA LEU A 63 -3.80 5.77 13.49
C LEU A 63 -5.23 6.28 13.62
N VAL A 64 -5.66 6.61 14.83
CA VAL A 64 -6.97 7.22 15.11
C VAL A 64 -6.74 8.66 15.51
N VAL A 65 -7.35 9.60 14.78
CA VAL A 65 -7.24 11.03 14.96
C VAL A 65 -8.52 11.55 15.62
N VAL A 66 -8.38 12.43 16.61
CA VAL A 66 -9.50 12.96 17.39
C VAL A 66 -9.55 14.48 17.40
N ASP A 67 -10.72 15.03 17.77
CA ASP A 67 -10.83 16.43 18.17
C ASP A 67 -10.35 16.57 19.62
N PRO A 68 -9.23 17.27 19.89
CA PRO A 68 -8.67 17.41 21.22
C PRO A 68 -9.56 18.20 22.19
N LYS A 69 -10.60 18.89 21.69
CA LYS A 69 -11.55 19.62 22.55
C LYS A 69 -12.61 18.71 23.16
N THR A 70 -12.90 17.58 22.53
CA THR A 70 -14.02 16.71 22.90
C THR A 70 -13.57 15.31 23.29
N ALA A 71 -12.42 14.84 22.81
CA ALA A 71 -11.96 13.49 23.05
C ALA A 71 -10.97 13.40 24.21
N ASP A 72 -11.11 12.33 25.00
CA ASP A 72 -10.10 11.88 25.96
C ASP A 72 -9.18 10.87 25.26
N LEU A 73 -7.92 11.25 25.06
CA LEU A 73 -6.92 10.41 24.39
C LEU A 73 -6.56 9.16 25.19
N GLU A 74 -6.52 9.24 26.52
CA GLU A 74 -6.17 8.08 27.35
C GLU A 74 -7.29 7.05 27.32
N ALA A 75 -8.54 7.53 27.44
CA ALA A 75 -9.72 6.68 27.29
C ALA A 75 -9.79 6.05 25.88
N LEU A 76 -9.49 6.82 24.84
CA LEU A 76 -9.42 6.29 23.47
C LEU A 76 -8.33 5.22 23.33
N ALA A 77 -7.14 5.46 23.87
CA ALA A 77 -6.03 4.51 23.82
C ALA A 77 -6.36 3.19 24.54
N ALA A 78 -6.96 3.27 25.73
CA ALA A 78 -7.45 2.11 26.46
C ALA A 78 -8.49 1.34 25.62
N ARG A 79 -9.48 2.06 25.07
CA ARG A 79 -10.53 1.46 24.23
C ARG A 79 -9.95 0.76 22.99
N LEU A 80 -8.96 1.35 22.33
CA LEU A 80 -8.25 0.72 21.19
C LEU A 80 -7.58 -0.58 21.61
N GLY A 81 -6.83 -0.56 22.71
CA GLY A 81 -6.14 -1.73 23.25
C GLY A 81 -7.09 -2.85 23.67
N GLU A 82 -8.22 -2.51 24.29
CA GLU A 82 -9.26 -3.48 24.71
C GLU A 82 -10.03 -4.06 23.52
N THR A 83 -10.30 -3.24 22.50
CA THR A 83 -11.07 -3.68 21.33
C THR A 83 -10.25 -4.62 20.45
N TRP A 84 -8.96 -4.33 20.24
CA TRP A 84 -8.11 -5.03 19.27
C TRP A 84 -8.08 -6.57 19.38
N PRO A 85 -7.92 -7.18 20.58
CA PRO A 85 -7.92 -8.63 20.73
C PRO A 85 -9.23 -9.29 20.28
N ALA A 86 -10.34 -8.57 20.37
CA ALA A 86 -11.67 -9.07 20.00
C ALA A 86 -12.01 -8.86 18.52
N VAL A 87 -11.21 -8.09 17.76
CA VAL A 87 -11.48 -7.84 16.35
C VAL A 87 -11.23 -9.11 15.54
N PRO A 88 -12.26 -9.67 14.89
CA PRO A 88 -12.10 -10.88 14.10
C PRO A 88 -11.33 -10.61 12.81
N SER A 89 -10.51 -11.56 12.38
CA SER A 89 -10.09 -11.62 10.99
C SER A 89 -11.25 -12.10 10.12
N GLY A 90 -11.18 -11.86 8.82
CA GLY A 90 -12.19 -12.34 7.90
C GLY A 90 -12.21 -11.54 6.62
N ARG A 91 -12.26 -12.27 5.51
CA ARG A 91 -12.14 -11.75 4.16
C ARG A 91 -13.07 -10.56 3.93
N ILE A 92 -12.48 -9.42 3.60
CA ILE A 92 -13.21 -8.31 2.98
C ILE A 92 -13.29 -8.63 1.48
N GLU A 93 -14.50 -8.82 0.97
CA GLU A 93 -14.71 -9.06 -0.47
C GLU A 93 -14.58 -7.74 -1.24
N GLY A 94 -13.35 -7.45 -1.67
CA GLY A 94 -13.07 -6.35 -2.60
C GLY A 94 -13.25 -6.76 -4.06
N ARG A 95 -13.53 -5.75 -4.90
CA ARG A 95 -13.65 -5.88 -6.35
C ARG A 95 -12.30 -6.27 -6.95
N LEU A 96 -12.32 -6.97 -8.07
CA LEU A 96 -11.11 -7.27 -8.84
C LEU A 96 -10.98 -6.30 -10.01
N LEU A 97 -9.87 -5.58 -10.05
CA LEU A 97 -9.49 -4.71 -11.15
C LEU A 97 -8.41 -5.40 -12.00
N GLU A 98 -8.63 -5.47 -13.30
CA GLU A 98 -7.61 -5.93 -14.24
C GLU A 98 -6.89 -4.73 -14.86
N VAL A 99 -5.56 -4.70 -14.74
CA VAL A 99 -4.74 -3.57 -15.17
C VAL A 99 -3.68 -4.04 -16.15
N GLY A 100 -3.76 -3.54 -17.39
CA GLY A 100 -2.76 -3.77 -18.42
C GLY A 100 -1.47 -3.00 -18.13
N VAL A 101 -0.32 -3.67 -18.22
CA VAL A 101 0.98 -3.09 -17.90
C VAL A 101 1.95 -3.29 -19.07
N VAL A 102 2.59 -2.18 -19.43
CA VAL A 102 3.76 -2.11 -20.31
C VAL A 102 5.00 -2.11 -19.43
N TYR A 103 5.72 -3.23 -19.40
CA TYR A 103 6.95 -3.37 -18.61
C TYR A 103 8.15 -2.84 -19.39
N GLY A 104 9.14 -2.29 -18.69
CA GLY A 104 10.38 -1.79 -19.31
C GLY A 104 10.22 -0.43 -20.01
N GLY A 105 11.17 -0.11 -20.90
CA GLY A 105 11.20 1.16 -21.63
C GLY A 105 11.23 2.40 -20.71
N GLU A 106 10.69 3.52 -21.20
CA GLU A 106 10.65 4.79 -20.44
C GLU A 106 9.79 4.71 -19.16
N GLY A 107 8.76 3.85 -19.17
CA GLY A 107 7.88 3.65 -18.01
C GLY A 107 8.46 2.70 -16.96
N GLY A 108 9.46 1.91 -17.32
CA GLY A 108 10.03 0.83 -16.52
C GLY A 108 11.55 0.82 -16.53
N GLN A 109 12.17 2.00 -16.41
CA GLN A 109 13.62 2.20 -16.54
C GLN A 109 14.46 1.35 -15.57
N ASP A 110 13.86 0.90 -14.45
CA ASP A 110 14.54 0.10 -13.44
C ASP A 110 14.38 -1.41 -13.67
N LEU A 111 13.58 -1.85 -14.64
CA LEU A 111 13.33 -3.26 -14.92
C LEU A 111 14.62 -4.06 -15.22
N PRO A 112 15.58 -3.57 -16.03
CA PRO A 112 16.83 -4.29 -16.26
C PRO A 112 17.66 -4.47 -14.98
N GLU A 113 17.66 -3.48 -14.09
CA GLU A 113 18.38 -3.55 -12.81
C GLU A 113 17.74 -4.57 -11.87
N VAL A 114 16.41 -4.57 -11.76
CA VAL A 114 15.65 -5.56 -11.00
C VAL A 114 15.90 -6.97 -11.54
N ALA A 115 15.87 -7.15 -12.86
CA ALA A 115 16.13 -8.42 -13.51
C ALA A 115 17.54 -8.93 -13.22
N ALA A 116 18.55 -8.05 -13.31
CA ALA A 116 19.94 -8.37 -12.99
C ALA A 116 20.11 -8.76 -11.50
N PHE A 117 19.46 -8.03 -10.58
CA PHE A 117 19.49 -8.32 -9.15
C PHE A 117 18.95 -9.73 -8.84
N HIS A 118 17.86 -10.11 -9.50
CA HIS A 118 17.21 -11.43 -9.36
C HIS A 118 17.76 -12.51 -10.29
N LYS A 119 18.78 -12.19 -11.09
CA LYS A 119 19.44 -13.12 -12.04
C LYS A 119 18.45 -13.77 -13.02
N CYS A 120 17.53 -12.98 -13.54
CA CYS A 120 16.54 -13.41 -14.53
C CYS A 120 16.41 -12.37 -15.66
N THR A 121 15.51 -12.61 -16.62
CA THR A 121 15.27 -11.64 -17.70
C THR A 121 14.20 -10.62 -17.31
N PRO A 122 14.17 -9.44 -17.94
CA PRO A 122 13.05 -8.48 -17.82
C PRO A 122 11.66 -9.13 -18.04
N ALA A 123 11.57 -10.08 -18.98
CA ALA A 123 10.35 -10.81 -19.25
C ALA A 123 9.96 -11.75 -18.09
N ASP A 124 10.93 -12.39 -17.43
CA ASP A 124 10.67 -13.20 -16.24
C ASP A 124 10.15 -12.34 -15.09
N VAL A 125 10.74 -11.16 -14.85
CA VAL A 125 10.24 -10.21 -13.84
C VAL A 125 8.80 -9.81 -14.14
N ALA A 126 8.50 -9.43 -15.39
CA ALA A 126 7.14 -9.07 -15.80
C ALA A 126 6.14 -10.21 -15.56
N LYS A 127 6.52 -11.45 -15.92
CA LYS A 127 5.69 -12.64 -15.72
C LYS A 127 5.46 -12.93 -14.23
N LEU A 128 6.51 -12.87 -13.42
CA LEU A 128 6.44 -13.08 -11.97
C LEU A 128 5.60 -12.01 -11.28
N HIS A 129 5.75 -10.76 -11.70
CA HIS A 129 4.99 -9.64 -11.15
C HIS A 129 3.52 -9.69 -11.55
N ALA A 130 3.19 -10.13 -12.76
CA ALA A 130 1.81 -10.20 -13.22
C ALA A 130 1.04 -11.44 -12.72
N ALA A 131 1.73 -12.48 -12.23
CA ALA A 131 1.12 -13.74 -11.84
C ALA A 131 0.16 -13.67 -10.62
N PRO A 132 0.49 -12.96 -9.51
CA PRO A 132 -0.38 -12.95 -8.34
C PRO A 132 -1.55 -11.95 -8.48
N GLU A 133 -2.59 -12.17 -7.66
CA GLU A 133 -3.55 -11.13 -7.32
C GLU A 133 -2.99 -10.28 -6.18
N TYR A 134 -2.98 -8.97 -6.37
CA TYR A 134 -2.56 -8.01 -5.36
C TYR A 134 -3.77 -7.51 -4.57
N THR A 135 -3.61 -7.29 -3.27
CA THR A 135 -4.63 -6.61 -2.46
C THR A 135 -4.19 -5.19 -2.17
N ILE A 136 -5.08 -4.21 -2.34
CA ILE A 136 -4.88 -2.83 -1.88
C ILE A 136 -4.85 -2.86 -0.35
N PHE A 137 -3.65 -2.78 0.21
CA PHE A 137 -3.37 -3.15 1.59
C PHE A 137 -3.48 -1.95 2.54
N ALA A 138 -2.88 -0.83 2.14
CA ALA A 138 -2.88 0.42 2.89
C ALA A 138 -2.85 1.61 1.92
N PRO A 139 -3.33 2.80 2.33
CA PRO A 139 -3.22 4.02 1.54
C PRO A 139 -1.76 4.33 1.20
N GLY A 140 -1.56 4.83 -0.01
CA GLY A 140 -0.24 5.27 -0.49
C GLY A 140 0.06 6.71 -0.10
N VAL A 141 1.21 7.22 -0.55
CA VAL A 141 1.64 8.60 -0.30
C VAL A 141 0.71 9.64 -0.95
N THR A 142 0.02 9.26 -2.02
CA THR A 142 -0.94 10.12 -2.73
C THR A 142 -2.25 9.36 -2.91
N ALA A 143 -3.36 10.10 -3.09
CA ALA A 143 -4.64 9.52 -3.48
C ALA A 143 -4.44 8.60 -4.70
N GLY A 144 -4.70 7.30 -4.53
CA GLY A 144 -4.09 6.27 -5.36
C GLY A 144 -4.55 4.86 -5.00
N PHE A 145 -4.03 3.88 -5.73
CA PHE A 145 -4.25 2.45 -5.48
C PHE A 145 -3.49 1.94 -4.24
N GLY A 146 -2.65 2.77 -3.63
CA GLY A 146 -1.97 2.49 -2.38
C GLY A 146 -0.89 1.41 -2.46
N TYR A 147 -0.48 0.95 -1.30
CA TYR A 147 0.49 -0.13 -1.17
C TYR A 147 -0.18 -1.48 -1.43
N LEU A 148 0.41 -2.27 -2.31
CA LEU A 148 -0.11 -3.57 -2.73
C LEU A 148 0.59 -4.70 -1.99
N PHE A 149 -0.21 -5.66 -1.50
CA PHE A 149 0.26 -6.89 -0.85
C PHE A 149 0.03 -8.10 -1.75
N GLY A 150 0.92 -9.10 -1.67
CA GLY A 150 0.81 -10.35 -2.44
C GLY A 150 1.87 -10.52 -3.54
N MET A 151 2.90 -9.66 -3.58
CA MET A 151 4.00 -9.79 -4.54
C MET A 151 4.72 -11.14 -4.38
N ASP A 152 5.11 -11.75 -5.50
CA ASP A 152 5.91 -12.98 -5.49
C ASP A 152 7.22 -12.75 -4.71
N PRO A 153 7.53 -13.57 -3.68
CA PRO A 153 8.73 -13.42 -2.87
C PRO A 153 10.03 -13.43 -3.66
N ARG A 154 10.05 -14.03 -4.87
CA ARG A 154 11.19 -14.03 -5.78
C ARG A 154 11.51 -12.64 -6.34
N LEU A 155 10.61 -11.66 -6.19
CA LEU A 155 10.82 -10.28 -6.62
C LEU A 155 11.10 -9.31 -5.47
N PHE A 156 11.25 -9.79 -4.24
CA PHE A 156 11.53 -8.92 -3.10
C PHE A 156 12.85 -8.19 -3.28
N THR A 157 12.76 -6.87 -3.47
CA THR A 157 13.90 -6.02 -3.87
C THR A 157 14.09 -4.91 -2.84
N PRO A 158 15.22 -4.85 -2.11
CA PRO A 158 15.43 -3.82 -1.10
C PRO A 158 15.23 -2.40 -1.64
N ARG A 159 14.58 -1.53 -0.87
CA ARG A 159 14.41 -0.12 -1.24
C ARG A 159 15.77 0.54 -1.47
N ARG A 160 15.89 1.39 -2.50
CA ARG A 160 17.11 2.16 -2.74
C ARG A 160 17.42 3.04 -1.54
N GLN A 161 18.68 3.05 -1.11
CA GLN A 161 19.17 3.92 -0.05
C GLN A 161 19.27 5.38 -0.53
N VAL A 162 19.64 5.58 -1.80
CA VAL A 162 19.68 6.88 -2.45
C VAL A 162 18.52 6.96 -3.45
N PRO A 163 17.52 7.83 -3.23
CA PRO A 163 16.40 8.02 -4.16
C PRO A 163 16.88 8.52 -5.53
N VAL A 164 16.17 8.11 -6.58
CA VAL A 164 16.40 8.55 -7.96
C VAL A 164 15.16 9.25 -8.51
N MET A 165 15.34 10.17 -9.47
CA MET A 165 14.22 10.83 -10.13
C MET A 165 13.56 9.88 -11.12
N ARG A 166 12.25 9.69 -11.00
CA ARG A 166 11.45 8.85 -11.92
C ARG A 166 10.15 9.52 -12.30
N ALA A 167 9.66 9.18 -13.49
CA ALA A 167 8.42 9.71 -14.04
C ALA A 167 7.22 9.36 -13.13
N LEU A 168 6.27 10.29 -13.07
CA LEU A 168 4.98 10.12 -12.41
C LEU A 168 3.88 9.78 -13.41
N GLY A 169 2.83 9.10 -12.95
CA GLY A 169 1.64 8.77 -13.73
C GLY A 169 1.60 7.30 -14.17
N GLY A 170 0.69 6.53 -13.60
CA GLY A 170 0.41 5.13 -13.97
C GLY A 170 1.57 4.16 -13.72
N GLY A 171 2.62 4.59 -13.01
CA GLY A 171 3.82 3.78 -12.82
C GLY A 171 3.57 2.55 -11.94
N VAL A 172 4.12 1.42 -12.36
CA VAL A 172 4.19 0.18 -11.59
C VAL A 172 5.59 0.08 -10.98
N SER A 173 5.65 -0.06 -9.66
CA SER A 173 6.93 -0.05 -8.95
C SER A 173 6.98 -1.04 -7.81
N ILE A 174 8.20 -1.46 -7.46
CA ILE A 174 8.44 -2.41 -6.37
C ILE A 174 9.49 -1.87 -5.38
N ALA A 175 9.30 -2.20 -4.10
CA ALA A 175 10.30 -1.99 -3.04
C ALA A 175 10.00 -2.88 -1.83
N GLY A 176 11.05 -3.45 -1.24
CA GLY A 176 10.95 -4.45 -0.19
C GLY A 176 10.07 -5.61 -0.65
N ILE A 177 9.01 -5.85 0.12
CA ILE A 177 8.00 -6.90 -0.13
C ILE A 177 6.77 -6.38 -0.87
N GLN A 178 6.76 -5.10 -1.26
CA GLN A 178 5.58 -4.40 -1.74
C GLN A 178 5.69 -4.06 -3.22
N SER A 179 4.53 -4.03 -3.87
CA SER A 179 4.33 -3.40 -5.16
C SER A 179 3.42 -2.17 -4.99
N ASN A 180 3.41 -1.29 -5.97
CA ASN A 180 2.57 -0.10 -5.99
C ASN A 180 2.13 0.22 -7.42
N LEU A 181 0.89 0.69 -7.55
CA LEU A 181 0.35 1.26 -8.79
C LEU A 181 0.09 2.75 -8.59
N GLY A 182 0.77 3.58 -9.36
CA GLY A 182 0.56 5.03 -9.37
C GLY A 182 -0.77 5.42 -10.01
N LYS A 183 -1.37 6.52 -9.55
CA LYS A 183 -2.51 7.16 -10.20
C LYS A 183 -2.16 7.64 -11.62
N PRO A 184 -3.14 7.86 -12.51
CA PRO A 184 -2.89 8.43 -13.84
C PRO A 184 -2.12 9.76 -13.77
N TYR A 185 -1.40 10.08 -14.85
CA TYR A 185 -0.79 11.40 -14.96
C TYR A 185 -1.89 12.46 -14.96
N VAL A 186 -1.69 13.52 -14.18
CA VAL A 186 -2.60 14.68 -14.14
C VAL A 186 -1.87 15.85 -14.77
N GLU A 187 -2.48 16.50 -15.76
CA GLU A 187 -1.90 17.67 -16.40
C GLU A 187 -1.64 18.79 -15.37
N GLY A 188 -0.51 19.48 -15.50
CA GLY A 188 -0.06 20.48 -14.52
C GLY A 188 0.58 19.91 -13.25
N SER A 189 0.57 18.58 -13.06
CA SER A 189 1.32 17.95 -11.97
C SER A 189 2.80 17.74 -12.33
N ALA A 190 3.62 17.54 -11.29
CA ALA A 190 5.05 17.26 -11.47
C ALA A 190 5.24 16.05 -12.41
N LYS A 191 6.20 16.16 -13.33
CA LYS A 191 6.49 15.07 -14.29
C LYS A 191 7.31 13.94 -13.68
N ALA A 192 8.08 14.24 -12.63
CA ALA A 192 8.93 13.29 -11.94
C ALA A 192 9.07 13.63 -10.45
N ALA A 193 9.36 12.63 -9.62
CA ALA A 193 9.65 12.80 -8.20
C ALA A 193 10.81 11.89 -7.76
N PRO A 194 11.52 12.24 -6.67
CA PRO A 194 12.51 11.34 -6.09
C PRO A 194 11.81 10.11 -5.49
N THR A 195 12.26 8.92 -5.86
CA THR A 195 11.74 7.66 -5.35
C THR A 195 12.85 6.68 -5.03
N GLY A 196 12.67 5.94 -3.93
CA GLY A 196 13.52 4.78 -3.60
C GLY A 196 13.00 3.46 -4.18
N TRP A 197 11.88 3.51 -4.91
CA TRP A 197 11.24 2.35 -5.52
C TRP A 197 11.76 2.14 -6.94
N TYR A 198 11.73 0.91 -7.42
CA TYR A 198 12.14 0.54 -8.77
C TYR A 198 10.92 0.59 -9.67
N MET A 199 10.93 1.46 -10.66
CA MET A 199 9.90 1.55 -11.70
C MET A 199 10.13 0.45 -12.73
N ILE A 200 9.24 -0.55 -12.73
CA ILE A 200 9.37 -1.74 -13.60
C ILE A 200 8.45 -1.68 -14.82
N GLY A 201 7.51 -0.74 -14.86
CA GLY A 201 6.61 -0.54 -15.98
C GLY A 201 5.61 0.58 -15.74
N ARG A 202 4.68 0.75 -16.68
CA ARG A 202 3.56 1.68 -16.59
C ARG A 202 2.26 1.04 -17.06
N ALA A 203 1.16 1.45 -16.46
CA ALA A 203 -0.19 1.14 -16.89
C ALA A 203 -0.76 2.36 -17.64
N PRO A 204 -0.82 2.35 -18.99
CA PRO A 204 -1.25 3.51 -19.77
C PRO A 204 -2.73 3.85 -19.55
N ASP A 205 -3.57 2.82 -19.43
CA ASP A 205 -5.02 2.95 -19.25
C ASP A 205 -5.44 2.74 -17.79
N VAL A 206 -4.56 3.08 -16.84
CA VAL A 206 -4.87 2.96 -15.41
C VAL A 206 -6.13 3.78 -15.07
N PRO A 207 -7.12 3.21 -14.37
CA PRO A 207 -8.31 3.97 -14.01
C PRO A 207 -7.96 5.08 -13.00
N SER A 208 -8.76 6.15 -12.98
CA SER A 208 -8.65 7.08 -11.87
C SER A 208 -9.10 6.39 -10.59
N PRO A 209 -8.30 6.41 -9.50
CA PRO A 209 -8.70 5.84 -8.21
C PRO A 209 -9.81 6.68 -7.54
N PHE A 210 -10.09 7.87 -8.05
CA PHE A 210 -10.97 8.85 -7.45
C PHE A 210 -11.71 9.67 -8.53
N ASP A 211 -12.96 10.03 -8.28
CA ASP A 211 -13.82 10.80 -9.16
C ASP A 211 -14.75 11.69 -8.31
N PHE A 212 -14.52 13.02 -8.36
CA PHE A 212 -15.27 13.99 -7.56
C PHE A 212 -16.76 14.05 -7.92
N ASP A 213 -17.13 13.59 -9.11
CA ASP A 213 -18.52 13.62 -9.58
C ASP A 213 -19.32 12.39 -9.12
N LYS A 214 -18.69 11.45 -8.41
CA LYS A 214 -19.31 10.22 -7.90
C LYS A 214 -19.51 10.23 -6.39
N THR A 215 -20.48 9.44 -5.92
CA THR A 215 -20.75 9.25 -4.49
C THR A 215 -20.79 7.75 -4.16
N PRO A 216 -19.84 7.23 -3.35
CA PRO A 216 -18.69 7.94 -2.81
C PRO A 216 -17.62 8.21 -3.90
N PRO A 217 -16.76 9.22 -3.75
CA PRO A 217 -15.85 9.63 -4.80
C PRO A 217 -14.61 8.71 -4.93
N ASN A 218 -14.35 7.84 -3.95
CA ASN A 218 -13.32 6.82 -4.07
C ASN A 218 -13.81 5.67 -4.97
N LEU A 219 -13.08 5.43 -6.07
CA LEU A 219 -13.38 4.34 -7.00
C LEU A 219 -12.65 3.05 -6.65
N VAL A 220 -11.66 3.12 -5.77
CA VAL A 220 -10.97 1.99 -5.17
C VAL A 220 -11.00 2.08 -3.65
N SER A 221 -11.02 0.92 -3.00
CA SER A 221 -11.06 0.80 -1.54
C SER A 221 -10.00 -0.17 -1.04
N LEU A 222 -9.65 -0.07 0.25
CA LEU A 222 -8.83 -1.08 0.90
C LEU A 222 -9.54 -2.44 0.82
N GLY A 223 -8.79 -3.50 0.52
CA GLY A 223 -9.33 -4.82 0.25
C GLY A 223 -9.74 -5.07 -1.21
N ASP A 224 -9.91 -4.04 -2.05
CA ASP A 224 -10.00 -4.25 -3.51
C ASP A 224 -8.71 -4.92 -4.01
N ARG A 225 -8.84 -5.70 -5.09
CA ARG A 225 -7.77 -6.51 -5.66
C ARG A 225 -7.37 -6.03 -7.04
N ILE A 226 -6.10 -6.19 -7.38
CA ILE A 226 -5.55 -5.86 -8.69
C ILE A 226 -4.90 -7.10 -9.27
N ARG A 227 -5.28 -7.47 -10.49
CA ARG A 227 -4.54 -8.42 -11.32
C ARG A 227 -3.88 -7.66 -12.45
N PHE A 228 -2.55 -7.70 -12.48
CA PHE A 228 -1.82 -7.13 -13.61
C PHE A 228 -1.82 -8.10 -14.78
N ARG A 229 -1.95 -7.56 -15.99
CA ARG A 229 -1.77 -8.28 -17.25
C ARG A 229 -0.54 -7.71 -17.95
N VAL A 230 0.32 -8.59 -18.45
CA VAL A 230 1.44 -8.16 -19.32
C VAL A 230 0.86 -7.82 -20.69
N ASP A 231 0.80 -6.54 -21.03
CA ASP A 231 0.40 -6.12 -22.38
C ASP A 231 1.59 -6.22 -23.34
N ARG A 232 2.78 -5.83 -22.88
CA ARG A 232 4.06 -6.06 -23.56
C ARG A 232 5.25 -5.80 -22.63
N VAL A 233 6.44 -6.22 -23.09
CA VAL A 233 7.73 -5.94 -22.43
C VAL A 233 8.60 -5.18 -23.44
N GLU A 234 8.96 -3.95 -23.10
CA GLU A 234 9.83 -3.07 -23.88
C GLU A 234 11.29 -3.24 -23.42
N ALA A 235 12.22 -3.07 -24.36
CA ALA A 235 13.67 -3.14 -24.12
C ALA A 235 14.21 -1.89 -23.42
#